data_AF-A0A813MQ02-F1
#
_entry.id   AF-A0A813MQ02-F1
#
_cell.length_a   1.000
_cell.length_b   1.000
_cell.length_c   1.000
_cell.angle_alpha   90.00
_cell.angle_beta   90.00
_cell.angle_gamma   90.00
#
_symmetry.space_group_name_H-M   'P 1'
#
loop_
_entity.id
_entity.type
_entity.pdbx_description
1 polymer ?
#
loop_
_entity_poly.entity_id
_entity_poly.type
_entity_poly.pdbx_seq_one_letter_code
_entity_poly.pdbx_strand_id
1 'polypeptide(L)' 'MTAKPLFNINEPVFALHQGKTYKAKILESKLDEETNEWQYYIHYDGWNKKWDTWAQADVLQKRTEKTEELFNKMNATT' A
#
# COMPACT_ATOMS: atom_id res chain seq x y z
N MET A 1 -20.50 -10.51 -11.55
CA MET A 1 -20.07 -9.25 -10.89
C MET A 1 -18.55 -9.27 -10.90
N THR A 2 -17.90 -8.43 -11.69
CA THR A 2 -16.43 -8.33 -11.71
C THR A 2 -15.96 -7.72 -10.40
N ALA A 3 -15.06 -8.39 -9.67
CA ALA A 3 -14.44 -7.84 -8.47
C ALA A 3 -13.74 -6.53 -8.83
N LYS A 4 -13.95 -5.47 -8.03
CA LYS A 4 -13.36 -4.15 -8.27
C LYS A 4 -12.10 -3.99 -7.41
N PRO A 5 -10.98 -3.42 -7.92
CA PRO A 5 -9.83 -3.14 -7.09
C PRO A 5 -10.16 -2.12 -6.00
N LEU A 6 -9.58 -2.31 -4.81
CA LEU A 6 -9.74 -1.46 -3.63
C LEU A 6 -8.93 -0.16 -3.74
N PHE A 7 -7.79 -0.22 -4.44
CA PHE A 7 -6.88 0.88 -4.69
C PHE A 7 -6.67 1.08 -6.19
N ASN A 8 -6.44 2.32 -6.60
CA ASN A 8 -6.19 2.68 -7.99
C ASN A 8 -4.70 2.78 -8.29
N ILE A 9 -4.32 2.62 -9.56
CA ILE A 9 -2.96 2.91 -10.02
C ILE A 9 -2.64 4.38 -9.75
N ASN A 10 -1.41 4.65 -9.27
CA ASN A 10 -0.92 5.93 -8.76
C ASN A 10 -1.58 6.43 -7.46
N GLU A 11 -2.47 5.64 -6.82
CA GLU A 11 -3.02 6.00 -5.52
C GLU A 11 -1.93 5.97 -4.44
N PRO A 12 -1.79 7.04 -3.64
CA PRO A 12 -0.84 7.06 -2.54
C PRO A 12 -1.42 6.27 -1.37
N VAL A 13 -0.62 5.35 -0.83
CA VAL A 13 -1.02 4.42 0.22
C VAL A 13 0.02 4.36 1.34
N PHE A 14 -0.37 3.80 2.46
CA PHE A 14 0.54 3.30 3.48
C PHE A 14 0.70 1.80 3.32
N ALA A 15 1.94 1.32 3.38
CA ALA A 15 2.27 -0.11 3.30
C ALA A 15 2.88 -0.58 4.62
N LEU A 16 2.32 -1.65 5.20
CA LEU A 16 2.83 -2.29 6.40
C LEU A 16 3.90 -3.33 6.03
N HIS A 17 5.10 -3.14 6.54
CA HIS A 17 6.20 -4.08 6.37
C HIS A 17 6.93 -4.28 7.70
N GLN A 18 7.00 -5.53 8.17
CA GLN A 18 7.65 -5.91 9.44
C GLN A 18 7.22 -5.06 10.64
N GLY A 19 5.92 -4.78 10.75
CA GLY A 19 5.35 -4.00 11.86
C GLY A 19 5.59 -2.49 11.77
N LYS A 20 6.19 -2.00 10.68
CA LYS A 20 6.36 -0.58 10.40
C LYS A 20 5.56 -0.16 9.20
N THR A 21 4.98 1.03 9.28
CA THR A 21 4.21 1.63 8.19
C THR A 21 5.14 2.52 7.36
N TYR A 22 5.02 2.46 6.04
CA TYR A 22 5.80 3.27 5.11
C TYR A 22 4.87 3.96 4.11
N LYS A 23 5.25 5.17 3.66
CA LYS A 23 4.58 5.82 2.53
C LYS A 23 4.93 5.08 1.24
N ALA A 24 3.93 4.81 0.43
CA ALA A 24 4.08 4.11 -0.84
C ALA A 24 3.05 4.58 -1.87
N LYS A 25 3.16 4.08 -3.09
CA LYS A 25 2.24 4.32 -4.19
C LYS A 25 1.96 3.03 -4.96
N ILE A 26 0.70 2.84 -5.36
CA ILE A 26 0.32 1.75 -6.27
C ILE A 26 0.89 2.01 -7.67
N LEU A 27 1.62 1.05 -8.21
CA LEU A 27 2.10 1.06 -9.60
C LEU A 27 1.24 0.18 -10.51
N GLU A 28 0.77 -0.95 -10.01
CA GLU A 28 -0.01 -1.92 -10.77
C GLU A 28 -0.99 -2.65 -9.85
N SER A 29 -2.08 -3.18 -10.42
CA SER A 29 -3.02 -4.06 -9.74
C SER A 29 -3.36 -5.25 -10.62
N LYS A 30 -3.50 -6.43 -9.99
CA LYS A 30 -3.94 -7.65 -10.67
C LYS A 30 -4.90 -8.43 -9.77
N LEU A 31 -5.87 -9.11 -10.40
CA LEU A 31 -6.72 -10.07 -9.72
C LEU A 31 -6.02 -11.44 -9.81
N ASP A 32 -5.80 -12.07 -8.67
CA ASP A 32 -5.37 -13.46 -8.61
C ASP A 32 -6.56 -14.36 -9.00
N GLU A 33 -6.44 -15.12 -10.08
CA GLU A 33 -7.55 -15.94 -10.59
C GLU A 33 -7.83 -17.17 -9.70
N GLU A 34 -6.83 -17.63 -8.93
CA GLU A 34 -6.97 -18.80 -8.06
C GLU A 34 -7.66 -18.42 -6.74
N THR A 35 -7.26 -17.29 -6.14
CA THR A 35 -7.84 -16.83 -4.86
C THR A 35 -8.99 -15.84 -5.03
N ASN A 36 -9.15 -15.27 -6.23
CA ASN A 36 -10.08 -14.17 -6.54
C ASN A 36 -9.83 -12.92 -5.66
N GLU A 37 -8.57 -12.68 -5.29
CA GLU A 37 -8.12 -11.55 -4.47
C GLU A 37 -7.25 -10.58 -5.26
N TRP A 38 -7.29 -9.29 -4.89
CA TRP A 38 -6.49 -8.26 -5.55
C TRP A 38 -5.11 -8.13 -4.93
N GLN A 39 -4.08 -8.21 -5.77
CA GLN A 39 -2.70 -7.88 -5.44
C GLN A 39 -2.29 -6.55 -6.08
N TYR A 40 -1.41 -5.82 -5.42
CA TYR A 40 -0.95 -4.51 -5.84
C TYR A 40 0.58 -4.45 -5.84
N TYR A 41 1.15 -3.99 -6.94
CA TYR A 41 2.58 -3.70 -7.01
C TYR A 41 2.81 -2.30 -6.45
N ILE A 42 3.65 -2.18 -5.43
CA ILE A 42 3.87 -0.92 -4.71
C ILE A 42 5.31 -0.44 -4.82
N HIS A 43 5.47 0.88 -4.85
CA HIS A 43 6.76 1.56 -4.70
C HIS A 43 6.79 2.32 -3.38
N TYR A 44 7.85 2.14 -2.59
CA TYR A 44 8.05 2.87 -1.33
C TYR A 44 8.68 4.24 -1.57
N ASP A 45 8.10 5.29 -0.98
CA ASP A 45 8.54 6.67 -1.18
C ASP A 45 9.99 6.86 -0.68
N GLY A 46 10.88 7.27 -1.59
CA GLY A 46 12.30 7.51 -1.29
C GLY A 46 13.19 6.27 -1.27
N TRP A 47 12.65 5.09 -1.62
CA TRP A 47 13.40 3.84 -1.68
C TRP A 47 13.80 3.51 -3.12
N ASN A 48 14.81 2.65 -3.27
CA ASN A 48 15.22 2.15 -4.58
C ASN A 48 14.18 1.16 -5.14
N LYS A 49 13.93 1.20 -6.46
CA LYS A 49 13.01 0.31 -7.19
C LYS A 49 13.23 -1.19 -6.95
N LYS A 50 14.44 -1.61 -6.55
CA LYS A 50 14.70 -3.01 -6.17
C LYS A 50 13.85 -3.51 -4.99
N TRP A 51 13.25 -2.59 -4.24
CA TRP A 51 12.36 -2.88 -3.12
C TRP A 51 10.89 -2.88 -3.49
N ASP A 52 10.56 -2.57 -4.75
CA ASP A 52 9.19 -2.61 -5.24
C ASP A 52 8.70 -4.06 -5.25
N THR A 53 7.53 -4.30 -4.67
CA THR A 53 7.03 -5.66 -4.42
C THR A 53 5.52 -5.73 -4.59
N TRP A 54 5.02 -6.93 -4.84
CA TRP A 54 3.59 -7.23 -4.75
C TRP A 54 3.18 -7.32 -3.29
N ALA A 55 2.03 -6.72 -2.98
CA ALA A 55 1.40 -6.69 -1.66
C ALA A 55 -0.09 -7.02 -1.79
N GLN A 56 -0.61 -7.69 -0.77
CA GLN A 56 -2.04 -7.95 -0.61
C GLN A 56 -2.75 -6.70 -0.07
N ALA A 57 -4.07 -6.62 -0.22
CA ALA A 57 -4.83 -5.45 0.21
C ALA A 57 -4.83 -5.23 1.73
N ASP A 58 -4.62 -6.28 2.52
CA ASP A 58 -4.65 -6.29 3.99
C ASP A 58 -3.47 -5.53 4.63
N VAL A 59 -2.32 -5.51 3.95
CA VAL A 59 -1.13 -4.77 4.37
C VAL A 59 -1.07 -3.35 3.80
N LEU A 60 -2.12 -2.91 3.09
CA LEU A 60 -2.22 -1.59 2.48
C LEU A 60 -3.34 -0.77 3.14
N GLN A 61 -3.09 0.52 3.31
CA GLN A 61 -4.06 1.45 3.90
C GLN A 61 -4.14 2.74 3.09
N LYS A 62 -5.36 3.25 2.90
CA LYS A 62 -5.58 4.54 2.23
C LYS A 62 -4.99 5.69 3.03
N ARG A 63 -4.37 6.63 2.33
CA ARG A 63 -3.88 7.88 2.92
C ARG A 63 -5.04 8.87 3.07
N THR A 64 -5.68 8.82 4.22
CA THR A 64 -6.66 9.79 4.72
C THR A 64 -6.01 10.73 5.74
N GLU A 65 -6.65 11.85 6.04
CA GLU A 65 -6.19 12.80 7.06
C GLU A 65 -5.90 12.11 8.41
N LYS A 66 -6.84 11.30 8.91
CA LYS A 66 -6.68 10.56 10.16
C LYS A 66 -5.49 9.60 10.13
N THR A 67 -5.29 8.88 9.03
CA THR A 67 -4.17 7.92 8.92
C THR A 67 -2.83 8.62 8.79
N GLU A 68 -2.80 9.78 8.13
CA GLU A 68 -1.61 10.63 8.05
C GLU A 68 -1.24 11.18 9.42
N GLU A 69 -2.21 11.66 10.20
CA GLU A 69 -1.99 12.11 11.57
C GLU A 69 -1.42 10.99 12.45
N LEU A 70 -1.99 9.79 12.37
CA LEU A 70 -1.51 8.63 13.13
C LEU A 70 -0.08 8.25 12.72
N PHE A 71 0.20 8.21 11.41
CA PHE A 71 1.54 7.98 10.90
C PHE A 71 2.54 9.02 11.43
N ASN A 72 2.19 10.30 11.36
CA ASN A 72 3.05 11.38 11.83
C ASN A 72 3.29 11.29 13.34
N LYS A 73 2.27 10.98 14.15
CA LYS A 73 2.42 10.78 15.61
C LYS A 73 3.35 9.61 15.94
N MET A 74 3.20 8.48 15.24
CA MET A 74 4.06 7.31 15.45
C MET A 74 5.53 7.58 15.09
N ASN A 75 5.78 8.40 14.06
CA ASN A 75 7.14 8.70 13.60
C ASN A 75 7.77 9.95 14.25
N ALA A 76 6.98 10.83 14.87
CA ALA A 76 7.47 12.05 15.54
C ALA A 76 7.97 11.82 16.98
N THR A 77 7.90 10.60 17.51
CA THR A 77 8.32 10.28 18.88
C THR A 77 9.79 9.83 18.97
N THR A 78 10.66 10.35 18.09
CA THR A 78 12.12 10.14 18.12
C THR A 78 12.83 11.46 18.35
#